data_AF-A0A2D4ETM9-F1
#
_entry.id   AF-A0A2D4ETM9-F1
#
_cell.length_a   1.000
_cell.length_b   1.000
_cell.length_c   1.000
_cell.angle_alpha   90.00
_cell.angle_beta   90.00
_cell.angle_gamma   90.00
#
_symmetry.space_group_name_H-M   'P 1'
#
loop_
_entity.id
_entity.type
_entity.pdbx_description
1 polymer ?
#
loop_
_entity_poly.entity_id
_entity_poly.type
_entity_poly.pdbx_seq_one_letter_code
_entity_poly.pdbx_strand_id
1 'polypeptide(L)'
;DEFESVTPEDVDRAVGAMSSSTCLLDPCPSWLVSAGREVTRGWLQALINASLGEGSFPRSLKEAVVRPLLKKPSLDPADLNNFRPVSNLPFVGKVVEKVVALQLQRSLKEADYLDPLQSGFRPGYSTETALIALIDDLWRARDRGYSSILVLLDLSAAFDTIDHGILLRRLREVGVGGTVLQ
;
A
#
# COMPACT_ATOMS: atom_id res chain seq x y z
N ASP A 1 -14.98 -2.25 -14.02
CA ASP A 1 -15.42 -0.84 -14.02
C ASP A 1 -15.78 -0.29 -12.64
N GLU A 2 -16.09 -1.11 -11.63
CA GLU A 2 -16.32 -0.64 -10.25
C GLU A 2 -15.74 -1.62 -9.23
N PHE A 3 -15.50 -1.15 -8.02
CA PHE A 3 -15.08 -2.01 -6.92
C PHE A 3 -16.26 -2.84 -6.43
N GLU A 4 -15.99 -4.08 -6.06
CA GLU A 4 -16.99 -5.01 -5.56
C GLU A 4 -17.28 -4.74 -4.09
N SER A 5 -18.54 -4.93 -3.69
CA SER A 5 -18.92 -5.00 -2.29
C SER A 5 -18.22 -6.19 -1.62
N VAL A 6 -17.74 -5.99 -0.40
CA VAL A 6 -17.08 -7.03 0.39
C VAL A 6 -18.05 -7.84 1.23
N THR A 7 -17.70 -9.11 1.42
CA THR A 7 -18.35 -10.04 2.35
C THR A 7 -17.77 -9.91 3.75
N PRO A 8 -18.46 -10.42 4.80
CA PRO A 8 -17.88 -10.49 6.15
C PRO A 8 -16.55 -11.25 6.19
N GLU A 9 -16.40 -12.30 5.38
CA GLU A 9 -15.19 -13.13 5.31
C GLU A 9 -14.01 -12.37 4.70
N ASP A 10 -14.27 -11.46 3.75
CA ASP A 10 -13.24 -10.58 3.19
C ASP A 10 -12.73 -9.59 4.24
N VAL A 11 -13.62 -9.09 5.10
CA VAL A 11 -13.26 -8.21 6.22
C VAL A 11 -12.38 -8.94 7.21
N ASP A 12 -12.76 -10.16 7.61
CA ASP A 12 -11.96 -10.98 8.53
C ASP A 12 -10.57 -11.27 7.97
N ARG A 13 -10.50 -11.58 6.66
CA ARG A 13 -9.22 -11.79 5.97
C ARG A 13 -8.37 -10.52 5.94
N ALA A 14 -8.97 -9.36 5.67
CA ALA A 14 -8.28 -8.09 5.66
C ALA A 14 -7.72 -7.76 7.05
N VAL A 15 -8.54 -7.86 8.10
CA VAL A 15 -8.13 -7.61 9.49
C VAL A 15 -7.06 -8.60 9.94
N GLY A 16 -7.18 -9.88 9.60
CA GLY A 16 -6.21 -10.92 9.97
C GLY A 16 -4.84 -10.77 9.29
N ALA A 17 -4.79 -10.14 8.12
CA ALA A 17 -3.54 -9.89 7.38
C ALA A 17 -2.80 -8.62 7.83
N MET A 18 -3.37 -7.83 8.74
CA MET A 18 -2.83 -6.55 9.16
C MET A 18 -2.05 -6.65 10.46
N SER A 19 -0.98 -5.85 10.58
CA SER A 19 -0.32 -5.64 11.87
C SER A 19 -1.24 -4.85 12.81
N SER A 20 -1.29 -5.23 14.09
CA SER A 20 -2.05 -4.56 15.16
C SER A 20 -1.41 -3.24 15.60
N SER A 21 -1.19 -2.32 14.66
CA SER A 21 -0.67 -0.98 14.93
C SER A 21 -1.81 -0.03 15.30
N THR A 22 -1.94 0.24 16.59
CA THR A 22 -2.90 1.20 17.16
C THR A 22 -2.46 2.65 16.93
N CYS A 23 -3.41 3.48 16.55
CA CYS A 23 -3.30 4.93 16.49
C CYS A 23 -3.83 5.58 17.77
N LEU A 24 -3.29 6.75 18.14
CA LEU A 24 -3.80 7.51 19.28
C LEU A 24 -5.21 8.06 19.06
N LEU A 25 -5.64 8.15 17.80
CA LEU A 25 -6.98 8.56 17.42
C LEU A 25 -7.97 7.38 17.42
N ASP A 26 -7.49 6.14 17.62
CA ASP A 26 -8.39 5.00 17.71
C ASP A 26 -9.19 5.07 19.02
N PRO A 27 -10.51 4.78 18.98
CA PRO A 27 -11.34 4.75 20.19
C PRO A 27 -10.96 3.59 21.12
N CYS A 28 -10.30 2.56 20.58
CA CYS A 28 -9.80 1.42 21.33
C CYS A 28 -8.57 0.82 20.64
N PRO A 29 -7.78 0.00 21.35
CA PRO A 29 -6.64 -0.67 20.75
C PRO A 29 -7.02 -1.56 19.55
N SER A 30 -6.20 -1.55 18.50
CA SER A 30 -6.45 -2.33 17.28
C SER A 30 -6.57 -3.84 17.53
N TRP A 31 -5.85 -4.37 18.54
CA TRP A 31 -5.98 -5.78 18.91
C TRP A 31 -7.38 -6.14 19.41
N LEU A 32 -8.11 -5.19 20.01
CA LEU A 32 -9.47 -5.42 20.49
C LEU A 32 -10.44 -5.55 19.30
N VAL A 33 -10.21 -4.76 18.25
CA VAL A 33 -10.97 -4.88 16.99
C VAL A 33 -10.74 -6.26 16.37
N SER A 34 -9.50 -6.74 16.34
CA SER A 34 -9.14 -8.07 15.83
C SER A 34 -9.69 -9.22 16.70
N ALA A 35 -9.63 -9.07 18.03
CA ALA A 35 -10.14 -10.07 18.97
C ALA A 35 -11.68 -10.15 18.95
N GLY A 36 -12.34 -9.00 18.78
CA GLY A 36 -13.79 -8.86 18.74
C GLY A 36 -14.42 -9.03 17.34
N ARG A 37 -13.74 -9.72 16.40
CA ARG A 37 -14.17 -9.83 14.99
C ARG A 37 -15.62 -10.26 14.79
N GLU A 38 -16.14 -11.15 15.63
CA GLU A 38 -17.55 -11.58 15.55
C GLU A 38 -18.54 -10.42 15.74
N VAL A 39 -18.15 -9.44 16.56
CA VAL A 39 -18.95 -8.22 16.82
C VAL A 39 -18.59 -7.11 15.83
N THR A 40 -17.31 -7.01 15.44
CA THR A 40 -16.84 -5.89 14.61
C THR A 40 -17.04 -6.06 13.12
N ARG A 41 -17.07 -7.31 12.62
CA ARG A 41 -17.16 -7.61 11.19
C ARG A 41 -18.33 -6.94 10.49
N GLY A 42 -19.52 -6.94 11.12
CA GLY A 42 -20.76 -6.50 10.47
C GLY A 42 -20.77 -4.99 10.20
N TRP A 43 -20.39 -4.19 11.19
CA TRP A 43 -20.34 -2.74 11.02
C TRP A 43 -19.12 -2.31 10.18
N LEU A 44 -17.99 -3.03 10.26
CA LEU A 44 -16.85 -2.80 9.37
C LEU A 44 -17.23 -3.04 7.91
N GLN A 45 -17.90 -4.16 7.64
CA GLN A 45 -18.40 -4.47 6.29
C GLN A 45 -19.35 -3.39 5.79
N ALA A 46 -20.33 -2.97 6.60
CA ALA A 46 -21.26 -1.92 6.23
C ALA A 46 -20.54 -0.60 5.92
N LEU A 47 -19.55 -0.22 6.75
CA LEU A 47 -18.73 0.97 6.54
C LEU A 47 -17.93 0.91 5.23
N ILE A 48 -17.28 -0.22 4.96
CA ILE A 48 -16.48 -0.42 3.74
C ILE A 48 -17.38 -0.34 2.52
N ASN A 49 -18.50 -1.07 2.51
CA ASN A 49 -19.43 -1.09 1.38
C ASN A 49 -20.09 0.26 1.14
N ALA A 50 -20.43 1.00 2.20
CA ALA A 50 -20.91 2.38 2.06
C ALA A 50 -19.83 3.28 1.45
N SER A 51 -18.58 3.19 1.93
CA SER A 51 -17.48 4.00 1.39
C SER A 51 -17.20 3.70 -0.09
N LEU A 52 -17.21 2.42 -0.48
CA LEU A 52 -17.02 2.00 -1.87
C LEU A 52 -18.19 2.44 -2.77
N GLY A 53 -19.43 2.25 -2.30
CA GLY A 53 -20.64 2.58 -3.07
C GLY A 53 -20.84 4.08 -3.25
N GLU A 54 -20.51 4.88 -2.24
CA GLU A 54 -20.61 6.35 -2.26
C GLU A 54 -19.38 7.03 -2.85
N GLY A 55 -18.26 6.31 -3.03
CA GLY A 55 -16.98 6.90 -3.44
C GLY A 55 -16.38 7.84 -2.39
N SER A 56 -16.85 7.76 -1.14
CA SER A 56 -16.50 8.70 -0.08
C SER A 56 -15.77 7.98 1.05
N PHE A 57 -14.53 8.39 1.29
CA PHE A 57 -13.77 7.91 2.44
C PHE A 57 -14.00 8.82 3.66
N PRO A 58 -14.37 8.29 4.84
CA PRO A 58 -14.70 9.08 6.02
C PRO A 58 -13.57 10.04 6.44
N ARG A 59 -13.89 11.33 6.59
CA ARG A 59 -12.88 12.37 6.89
C ARG A 59 -12.10 12.09 8.19
N SER A 60 -12.78 11.64 9.25
CA SER A 60 -12.15 11.30 10.53
C SER A 60 -11.11 10.17 10.41
N LEU A 61 -11.29 9.26 9.45
CA LEU A 61 -10.36 8.17 9.21
C LEU A 61 -9.15 8.60 8.35
N LYS A 62 -9.18 9.80 7.73
CA LYS A 62 -8.06 10.37 6.96
C LYS A 62 -7.04 11.09 7.86
N GLU A 63 -7.44 11.43 9.08
CA GLU A 63 -6.57 12.12 10.03
C GLU A 63 -5.50 11.16 10.55
N ALA A 64 -4.23 11.57 10.49
CA ALA A 64 -3.11 10.73 10.87
C ALA A 64 -2.29 11.37 11.98
N VAL A 65 -1.80 10.53 12.90
CA VAL A 65 -0.77 10.95 13.86
C VAL A 65 0.59 10.79 13.20
N VAL A 66 1.24 11.91 12.88
CA VAL A 66 2.57 11.90 12.27
C VAL A 66 3.62 11.66 13.34
N ARG A 67 4.39 10.57 13.18
CA ARG A 67 5.55 10.25 14.02
C ARG A 67 6.84 10.39 13.21
N PRO A 68 7.69 11.38 13.50
CA PRO A 68 9.01 11.47 12.91
C PRO A 68 9.87 10.29 13.39
N LEU A 69 10.40 9.50 12.46
CA LEU A 69 11.33 8.41 12.74
C LEU A 69 12.70 8.74 12.16
N LEU A 70 13.75 8.49 12.92
CA LEU A 70 15.12 8.67 12.42
C LEU A 70 15.39 7.65 11.30
N LYS A 71 15.91 8.10 10.16
CA LYS A 71 16.15 7.28 8.96
C LYS A 71 17.12 6.13 9.23
N LYS A 72 18.16 6.39 10.05
CA LYS A 72 19.13 5.40 10.52
C LYS A 72 19.55 5.73 11.96
N PRO A 73 19.76 4.75 12.84
CA PRO A 73 20.16 5.00 14.23
C PRO A 73 21.48 5.77 14.40
N SER A 74 22.35 5.74 13.39
CA SER A 74 23.66 6.38 13.40
C SER A 74 23.64 7.86 12.98
N LEU A 75 22.49 8.41 12.59
CA LEU A 75 22.37 9.80 12.13
C LEU A 75 22.19 10.74 13.32
N ASP A 76 22.58 12.00 13.13
CA ASP A 76 22.42 13.04 14.14
C ASP A 76 20.93 13.37 14.36
N PRO A 77 20.39 13.17 15.58
CA PRO A 77 19.01 13.54 15.91
C PRO A 77 18.75 15.05 15.94
N ALA A 78 19.78 15.90 15.95
CA ALA A 78 19.62 17.35 15.91
C ALA A 78 19.29 17.87 14.49
N ASP A 79 19.62 17.12 13.44
CA ASP A 79 19.29 17.47 12.06
C ASP A 79 17.94 16.87 11.65
N LEU A 80 16.95 17.75 11.44
CA LEU A 80 15.59 17.37 11.09
C LEU A 80 15.49 16.66 9.73
N ASN A 81 16.45 16.85 8.82
CA ASN A 81 16.49 16.14 7.54
C ASN A 81 16.77 14.65 7.70
N ASN A 82 17.28 14.23 8.86
CA ASN A 82 17.53 12.82 9.17
C ASN A 82 16.26 12.06 9.58
N PHE A 83 15.11 12.75 9.70
CA PHE A 83 13.84 12.12 10.03
C PHE A 83 13.02 11.85 8.77
N ARG A 84 12.18 10.82 8.85
CA ARG A 84 11.08 10.58 7.92
C ARG A 84 9.75 10.72 8.67
N PRO A 85 8.79 11.49 8.16
CA PRO A 85 7.45 11.50 8.74
C PRO A 85 6.78 10.15 8.44
N VAL A 86 6.21 9.51 9.46
CA VAL A 86 5.37 8.31 9.29
C VAL A 86 3.97 8.62 9.78
N SER A 87 3.00 8.60 8.86
CA SER A 87 1.59 8.82 9.14
C SER A 87 0.96 7.56 9.73
N ASN A 88 0.52 7.61 10.99
CA ASN A 88 -0.23 6.54 11.62
C ASN A 88 -1.73 6.88 11.58
N LEU A 89 -2.46 6.29 10.63
CA LEU A 89 -3.91 6.45 10.51
C LEU A 89 -4.68 5.59 11.55
N PRO A 90 -5.96 5.90 11.82
CA PRO A 90 -6.85 5.03 12.57
C PRO A 90 -6.90 3.61 11.97
N PHE A 91 -6.93 2.60 12.82
CA PHE A 91 -6.90 1.20 12.40
C PHE A 91 -8.05 0.85 11.44
N VAL A 92 -9.25 1.34 11.73
CA VAL A 92 -10.43 1.15 10.85
C VAL A 92 -10.20 1.74 9.46
N GLY A 93 -9.58 2.92 9.37
CA GLY A 93 -9.22 3.53 8.08
C GLY A 93 -8.27 2.64 7.29
N LYS A 94 -7.25 2.08 7.95
CA LYS A 94 -6.33 1.12 7.32
C LYS A 94 -7.02 -0.15 6.82
N VAL A 95 -8.10 -0.61 7.48
CA VAL A 95 -8.88 -1.77 7.02
C VAL A 95 -9.58 -1.44 5.70
N VAL A 96 -10.19 -0.26 5.59
CA VAL A 96 -10.83 0.21 4.34
C VAL A 96 -9.77 0.33 3.23
N GLU A 97 -8.62 0.95 3.51
CA GLU A 97 -7.50 1.05 2.56
C GLU A 97 -6.98 -0.33 2.13
N LYS A 98 -6.92 -1.29 3.06
CA LYS A 98 -6.48 -2.65 2.77
C LYS A 98 -7.41 -3.35 1.79
N VAL A 99 -8.72 -3.20 1.96
CA VAL A 99 -9.71 -3.75 1.02
C VAL A 99 -9.53 -3.13 -0.37
N VAL A 100 -9.43 -1.80 -0.44
CA VAL A 100 -9.19 -1.06 -1.70
C VAL A 100 -7.91 -1.57 -2.38
N ALA A 101 -6.81 -1.70 -1.62
CA ALA A 101 -5.54 -2.18 -2.14
C ALA A 101 -5.61 -3.61 -2.67
N LEU A 102 -6.35 -4.51 -2.01
CA LEU A 102 -6.54 -5.89 -2.48
C LEU A 102 -7.31 -5.93 -3.80
N GLN A 103 -8.37 -5.13 -3.94
CA GLN A 103 -9.11 -5.04 -5.20
C GLN A 103 -8.27 -4.43 -6.32
N LEU A 104 -7.52 -3.35 -6.05
CA LEU A 104 -6.57 -2.76 -7.00
C LEU A 104 -5.52 -3.77 -7.48
N GLN A 105 -4.94 -4.54 -6.55
CA GLN A 105 -3.95 -5.56 -6.89
C GLN A 105 -4.55 -6.66 -7.78
N ARG A 106 -5.81 -7.06 -7.53
CA ARG A 106 -6.52 -8.01 -8.39
C ARG A 106 -6.71 -7.43 -9.79
N SER A 107 -7.22 -6.20 -9.91
CA SER A 107 -7.42 -5.55 -11.21
C SER A 107 -6.12 -5.39 -12.01
N LEU A 108 -5.03 -4.94 -11.36
CA LEU A 108 -3.70 -4.82 -11.99
C LEU A 108 -3.18 -6.17 -12.50
N LYS A 109 -3.47 -7.26 -11.79
CA LYS A 109 -3.05 -8.61 -12.17
C LYS A 109 -3.90 -9.17 -13.32
N GLU A 110 -5.21 -8.98 -13.28
CA GLU A 110 -6.14 -9.43 -14.32
C GLU A 110 -5.91 -8.69 -15.65
N ALA A 111 -5.52 -7.40 -15.57
CA ALA A 111 -5.18 -6.58 -16.73
C ALA A 111 -3.73 -6.78 -17.23
N ASP A 112 -2.94 -7.65 -16.59
CA ASP A 112 -1.49 -7.85 -16.87
C ASP A 112 -0.69 -6.53 -16.94
N TYR A 113 -1.01 -5.58 -16.05
CA TYR A 113 -0.47 -4.23 -16.10
C TYR A 113 0.88 -4.09 -15.36
N LEU A 114 1.25 -5.09 -14.55
CA LEU A 114 2.49 -5.05 -13.76
C LEU A 114 3.69 -5.46 -14.61
N ASP A 115 4.74 -4.63 -14.60
CA ASP A 115 5.99 -4.94 -15.27
C ASP A 115 6.58 -6.28 -14.77
N PRO A 116 6.99 -7.21 -15.66
CA PRO A 116 7.58 -8.49 -15.27
C PRO A 116 8.81 -8.37 -14.36
N LEU A 117 9.56 -7.28 -14.46
CA LEU A 117 10.77 -6.97 -13.68
C LEU A 117 10.47 -6.20 -12.39
N GLN A 118 9.22 -5.79 -12.15
CA GLN A 118 8.83 -5.16 -10.89
C GLN A 118 8.83 -6.18 -9.75
N SER A 119 9.74 -6.01 -8.79
CA SER A 119 9.77 -6.80 -7.54
C SER A 119 9.17 -6.07 -6.33
N GLY A 120 9.20 -4.73 -6.34
CA GLY A 120 8.67 -3.91 -5.25
C GLY A 120 7.14 -4.01 -5.14
N PHE A 121 6.64 -4.14 -3.91
CA PHE A 121 5.21 -4.18 -3.59
C PHE A 121 4.40 -5.26 -4.35
N ARG A 122 5.06 -6.32 -4.80
CA ARG A 122 4.45 -7.42 -5.57
C ARG A 122 4.45 -8.72 -4.76
N PRO A 123 3.29 -9.39 -4.57
CA PRO A 123 3.24 -10.67 -3.88
C PRO A 123 4.13 -11.72 -4.56
N GLY A 124 4.92 -12.44 -3.76
CA GLY A 124 5.86 -13.47 -4.25
C GLY A 124 7.23 -12.94 -4.69
N TYR A 125 7.46 -11.63 -4.61
CA TYR A 125 8.73 -11.00 -4.93
C TYR A 125 9.31 -10.28 -3.71
N SER A 126 10.62 -10.10 -3.72
CA SER A 126 11.39 -9.43 -2.66
C SER A 126 12.62 -8.72 -3.21
N THR A 127 13.35 -8.04 -2.35
CA THR A 127 14.65 -7.44 -2.69
C THR A 127 15.67 -8.47 -3.15
N GLU A 128 15.62 -9.68 -2.60
CA GLU A 128 16.47 -10.80 -2.99
C GLU A 128 16.15 -11.28 -4.41
N THR A 129 14.86 -11.38 -4.77
CA THR A 129 14.49 -11.80 -6.14
C THR A 129 14.99 -10.82 -7.20
N ALA A 130 14.92 -9.51 -6.93
CA ALA A 130 15.46 -8.48 -7.81
C ALA A 130 16.99 -8.58 -7.92
N LEU A 131 17.67 -8.80 -6.79
CA LEU A 131 19.12 -8.94 -6.76
C LEU A 131 19.60 -10.18 -7.52
N ILE A 132 18.93 -11.32 -7.35
CA ILE A 132 19.26 -12.56 -8.06
C ILE A 132 19.11 -12.36 -9.56
N ALA A 133 18.00 -11.77 -10.02
CA ALA A 133 17.78 -11.49 -11.45
C ALA A 133 18.87 -10.58 -12.03
N LEU A 134 19.21 -9.48 -11.33
CA LEU A 134 20.29 -8.58 -11.74
C LEU A 134 21.64 -9.30 -11.85
N ILE A 135 21.98 -10.09 -10.84
CA ILE A 135 23.26 -10.82 -10.80
C ILE A 135 23.33 -11.81 -11.97
N ASP A 136 22.27 -12.59 -12.20
CA ASP A 136 22.17 -13.55 -13.30
C ASP A 136 22.36 -12.88 -14.67
N ASP A 137 21.77 -11.70 -14.89
CA ASP A 137 21.97 -10.93 -16.13
C ASP A 137 23.43 -10.47 -16.30
N LEU A 138 24.08 -10.03 -15.21
CA LEU A 138 25.49 -9.64 -15.24
C LEU A 138 26.40 -10.84 -15.56
N TRP A 139 26.14 -12.01 -14.99
CA TRP A 139 26.89 -13.23 -15.31
C TRP A 139 26.72 -13.65 -16.76
N ARG A 140 25.49 -13.66 -17.29
CA ARG A 140 25.24 -13.99 -18.70
C ARG A 140 25.94 -13.04 -19.66
N ALA A 141 25.97 -11.74 -19.36
CA ALA A 141 26.68 -10.77 -20.18
C ALA A 141 28.20 -11.04 -20.16
N ARG A 142 28.75 -11.33 -18.97
CA ARG A 142 30.16 -11.67 -18.80
C ARG A 142 30.55 -12.94 -19.54
N ASP A 143 29.75 -14.00 -19.46
CA ASP A 143 30.02 -15.29 -20.13
C ASP A 143 30.04 -15.13 -21.67
N ARG A 144 29.33 -14.13 -22.20
CA ARG A 144 29.35 -13.76 -23.62
C ARG A 144 30.49 -12.82 -23.99
N GLY A 145 31.36 -12.46 -23.05
CA GLY A 145 32.47 -11.52 -23.25
C GLY A 145 32.05 -10.05 -23.31
N TYR A 146 30.82 -9.71 -22.89
CA TYR A 146 30.36 -8.32 -22.85
C TYR A 146 30.80 -7.62 -21.56
N SER A 147 30.91 -6.30 -21.64
CA SER A 147 31.04 -5.42 -20.47
C SER A 147 29.66 -4.90 -20.09
N SER A 148 29.38 -4.84 -18.79
CA SER A 148 28.10 -4.38 -18.25
C SER A 148 28.26 -3.06 -17.50
N ILE A 149 27.27 -2.18 -17.60
CA ILE A 149 27.16 -0.94 -16.83
C ILE A 149 25.85 -0.99 -16.06
N LEU A 150 25.90 -0.73 -14.76
CA LEU A 150 24.73 -0.64 -13.89
C LEU A 150 24.40 0.82 -13.60
N VAL A 151 23.19 1.25 -13.99
CA VAL A 151 22.65 2.57 -13.67
C VAL A 151 21.60 2.42 -12.59
N LEU A 152 21.81 3.05 -11.44
CA LEU A 152 20.89 3.07 -10.31
C LEU A 152 20.20 4.43 -10.24
N LEU A 153 18.88 4.42 -10.17
CA LEU A 153 18.05 5.62 -10.07
C LEU A 153 17.25 5.55 -8.77
N ASP A 154 17.24 6.66 -8.03
CA ASP A 154 16.43 6.82 -6.82
C ASP A 154 15.60 8.11 -6.93
N LEU A 155 14.30 8.00 -6.66
CA LEU A 155 13.36 9.12 -6.77
C LEU A 155 13.27 9.85 -5.43
N SER A 156 13.55 11.15 -5.46
CA SER A 156 13.41 12.00 -4.28
C SER A 156 11.94 12.19 -3.93
N ALA A 157 11.57 11.91 -2.68
CA ALA A 157 10.22 12.11 -2.14
C ALA A 157 9.11 11.50 -3.03
N ALA A 158 9.29 10.23 -3.42
CA ALA A 158 8.46 9.57 -4.43
C ALA A 158 6.95 9.60 -4.14
N PHE A 159 6.54 9.57 -2.87
CA PHE A 159 5.11 9.66 -2.49
C PHE A 159 4.60 11.11 -2.44
N ASP A 160 5.45 12.07 -2.08
CA ASP A 160 5.06 13.49 -1.94
C ASP A 160 5.02 14.22 -3.30
N THR A 161 5.66 13.64 -4.33
CA THR A 161 5.81 14.23 -5.67
C THR A 161 4.85 13.66 -6.72
N ILE A 162 3.90 12.81 -6.31
CA ILE A 162 2.94 12.19 -7.23
C ILE A 162 1.94 13.24 -7.71
N ASP A 163 1.87 13.44 -9.03
CA ASP A 163 0.78 14.21 -9.63
C ASP A 163 -0.52 13.40 -9.61
N HIS A 164 -1.52 13.88 -8.85
CA HIS A 164 -2.80 13.18 -8.70
C HIS A 164 -3.58 13.09 -10.01
N GLY A 165 -3.45 14.06 -10.93
CA GLY A 165 -4.12 14.01 -12.24
C GLY A 165 -3.57 12.89 -13.11
N ILE A 166 -2.24 12.73 -13.14
CA ILE A 166 -1.56 11.63 -13.84
C ILE A 166 -1.93 10.29 -13.18
N LEU A 167 -1.89 10.20 -11.86
CA LEU A 167 -2.25 8.96 -11.13
C LEU A 167 -3.68 8.52 -11.44
N LEU A 168 -4.66 9.41 -11.33
CA LEU A 168 -6.07 9.11 -11.60
C LEU A 168 -6.28 8.68 -13.07
N ARG A 169 -5.60 9.33 -14.02
CA ARG A 169 -5.63 8.92 -15.43
C ARG A 169 -5.06 7.50 -15.61
N ARG A 170 -3.91 7.18 -14.99
CA ARG A 170 -3.33 5.84 -15.05
C ARG A 170 -4.26 4.79 -14.46
N LEU A 171 -4.90 5.07 -13.33
CA LEU A 171 -5.86 4.15 -12.72
C LEU A 171 -7.04 3.84 -13.66
N ARG A 172 -7.55 4.84 -14.39
CA ARG A 172 -8.58 4.63 -15.43
C ARG A 172 -8.11 3.74 -16.56
N GLU A 173 -6.84 3.84 -16.98
CA GLU A 173 -6.25 2.99 -18.02
C GLU A 173 -6.18 1.52 -17.60
N VAL A 174 -6.08 1.22 -16.29
CA VAL A 174 -6.12 -0.16 -15.75
C VAL A 174 -7.56 -0.63 -15.44
N GLY A 175 -8.59 0.10 -15.88
CA GLY A 175 -9.98 -0.28 -15.66
C GLY A 175 -10.50 -0.02 -14.23
N VAL A 176 -9.78 0.79 -13.45
CA VAL A 176 -10.31 1.34 -12.19
C VAL A 176 -11.15 2.56 -12.54
N GLY A 177 -12.42 2.59 -12.15
CA GLY A 177 -13.35 3.63 -12.55
C GLY A 177 -14.52 3.79 -11.58
N GLY A 178 -15.56 4.48 -12.05
CA GLY A 178 -16.80 4.69 -11.30
C GLY A 178 -16.62 5.60 -10.08
N THR A 179 -17.44 5.37 -9.06
CA THR A 179 -17.55 6.20 -7.86
C THR A 179 -16.23 6.30 -7.08
N VAL A 180 -15.34 5.31 -7.20
CA VAL A 180 -14.08 5.23 -6.44
C VAL A 180 -13.03 6.25 -6.92
N LEU A 181 -13.13 6.75 -8.15
CA LEU A 181 -12.20 7.75 -8.72
C LEU A 181 -12.81 9.15 -8.87
N GLN A 182 -14.03 9.37 -8.36
CA GLN A 182 -14.70 10.67 -8.39
C GLN A 182 -14.18 11.64 -7.31
#